data_AF-A0A6B3BGY7-F1
#
_entry.id   AF-A0A6B3BGY7-F1
#
_cell.length_a   1.000
_cell.length_b   1.000
_cell.length_c   1.000
_cell.angle_alpha   90.00
_cell.angle_beta   90.00
_cell.angle_gamma   90.00
#
_symmetry.space_group_name_H-M   'P 1'
#
loop_
_entity.id
_entity.type
_entity.pdbx_description
1 polymer ?
#
loop_
_entity_poly.entity_id
_entity_poly.type
_entity_poly.pdbx_seq_one_letter_code
_entity_poly.pdbx_strand_id
1 'polypeptide(L)'
;VRAQNGAGLARLARRIEPAVGWDDLVLPPATRRQLSDLALRARHRDQVLGQWRMRPGGGRGRGIVALFAGESGTGKTMSAEVVAADLGMELYVVDLSSVVDKYVGETEKNLERIFVEASEVNAVLLFDEADAVFGKRSQVKDAQDRHANVESAYLLQRVESFDGIAVLTTNLRANLDEAFTRRLDVVAEFPVPDAQQRLALWERCLGTEIPRAPDLDLRTCADRFELTGGSIRACAVTAAYQAAESGRPLDTEQLVGAVLAEYRKLGRLVLESEFGPWLERTRRQRG
;
A
#
# COMPACT_ATOMS: atom_id res chain seq x y z
N VAL A 1 -11.86 -28.34 8.85
CA VAL A 1 -10.41 -28.06 8.95
C VAL A 1 -10.08 -26.67 8.39
N ARG A 2 -10.30 -26.34 7.10
CA ARG A 2 -10.08 -24.97 6.57
C ARG A 2 -10.75 -23.83 7.37
N ALA A 3 -11.98 -24.06 7.87
CA ALA A 3 -12.71 -23.06 8.65
C ALA A 3 -12.19 -22.83 10.09
N GLN A 4 -11.46 -23.81 10.66
CA GLN A 4 -10.86 -23.67 12.00
C GLN A 4 -9.50 -22.97 11.93
N ASN A 5 -8.70 -23.23 10.89
CA ASN A 5 -7.35 -22.68 10.76
C ASN A 5 -7.38 -21.18 10.39
N GLY A 6 -8.37 -20.74 9.61
CA GLY A 6 -8.57 -19.31 9.34
C GLY A 6 -9.02 -18.49 10.56
N ALA A 7 -9.58 -19.12 11.60
CA ALA A 7 -10.11 -18.42 12.77
C ALA A 7 -9.02 -17.90 13.73
N GLY A 8 -7.87 -18.56 13.77
CA GLY A 8 -6.68 -18.06 14.49
C GLY A 8 -6.11 -16.82 13.80
N LEU A 9 -5.87 -16.95 12.49
CA LEU A 9 -5.25 -15.89 11.68
C LEU A 9 -6.14 -14.66 11.59
N ALA A 10 -7.47 -14.83 11.56
CA ALA A 10 -8.43 -13.73 11.56
C ALA A 10 -8.38 -12.83 12.82
N ARG A 11 -7.78 -13.29 13.93
CA ARG A 11 -7.58 -12.44 15.13
C ARG A 11 -6.34 -11.56 15.03
N LEU A 12 -5.36 -11.95 14.23
CA LEU A 12 -4.05 -11.30 14.09
C LEU A 12 -3.86 -10.62 12.73
N ALA A 13 -4.70 -10.96 11.76
CA ALA A 13 -4.67 -10.44 10.40
C ALA A 13 -6.09 -10.20 9.88
N ARG A 14 -6.26 -9.16 9.07
CA ARG A 14 -7.49 -8.91 8.34
C ARG A 14 -7.48 -9.69 7.03
N ARG A 15 -8.41 -10.63 6.88
CA ARG A 15 -8.66 -11.29 5.58
C ARG A 15 -9.34 -10.31 4.62
N ILE A 16 -8.83 -10.25 3.40
CA ILE A 16 -9.41 -9.54 2.26
C ILE A 16 -9.68 -10.55 1.17
N GLU A 17 -10.93 -10.60 0.71
CA GLU A 17 -11.29 -11.29 -0.52
C GLU A 17 -11.04 -10.33 -1.68
N PRO A 18 -10.11 -10.65 -2.61
CA PRO A 18 -9.75 -9.71 -3.65
C PRO A 18 -10.93 -9.33 -4.53
N ALA A 19 -11.19 -8.03 -4.65
CA ALA A 19 -12.27 -7.47 -5.46
C ALA A 19 -11.76 -6.63 -6.65
N VAL A 20 -10.44 -6.45 -6.75
CA VAL A 20 -9.78 -5.61 -7.75
C VAL A 20 -8.78 -6.40 -8.59
N GLY A 21 -8.58 -6.00 -9.83
CA GLY A 21 -7.67 -6.61 -10.80
C GLY A 21 -6.64 -5.65 -11.40
N TRP A 22 -5.86 -6.15 -12.37
CA TRP A 22 -4.78 -5.40 -13.02
C TRP A 22 -5.22 -4.11 -13.71
N ASP A 23 -6.44 -4.10 -14.24
CA ASP A 23 -7.00 -2.92 -14.90
C ASP A 23 -7.41 -1.83 -13.90
N ASP A 24 -7.39 -2.17 -12.60
CA ASP A 24 -7.71 -1.26 -11.53
C ASP A 24 -6.53 -0.43 -11.03
N LEU A 25 -5.32 -0.82 -11.44
CA LEU A 25 -4.09 -0.17 -11.04
C LEU A 25 -3.65 0.87 -12.07
N VAL A 26 -3.51 2.11 -11.60
CA VAL A 26 -2.79 3.16 -12.32
C VAL A 26 -1.38 3.25 -11.73
N LEU A 27 -0.42 2.64 -12.41
CA LEU A 27 0.96 2.54 -11.96
C LEU A 27 1.95 2.87 -13.08
N PRO A 28 3.15 3.38 -12.74
CA PRO A 28 4.24 3.48 -13.70
C PRO A 28 4.56 2.12 -14.34
N PRO A 29 5.01 2.09 -15.61
CA PRO A 29 5.37 0.85 -16.29
C PRO A 29 6.42 0.02 -15.53
N ALA A 30 7.37 0.68 -14.85
CA ALA A 30 8.38 -0.01 -14.04
C ALA A 30 7.76 -0.77 -12.86
N THR A 31 6.90 -0.12 -12.08
CA THR A 31 6.17 -0.73 -10.97
C THR A 31 5.28 -1.87 -11.43
N ARG A 32 4.54 -1.69 -12.54
CA ARG A 32 3.70 -2.75 -13.12
C ARG A 32 4.51 -3.99 -13.51
N ARG A 33 5.71 -3.80 -14.09
CA ARG A 33 6.63 -4.90 -14.38
C ARG A 33 7.13 -5.62 -13.13
N GLN A 34 7.46 -4.88 -12.07
CA GLN A 34 7.89 -5.48 -10.79
C GLN A 34 6.78 -6.33 -10.16
N LEU A 35 5.52 -5.87 -10.18
CA LEU A 35 4.38 -6.65 -9.72
C LEU A 35 4.13 -7.89 -10.60
N SER A 36 4.31 -7.76 -11.91
CA SER A 36 4.19 -8.89 -12.84
C SER A 36 5.29 -9.93 -12.59
N ASP A 37 6.51 -9.50 -12.26
CA ASP A 37 7.62 -10.40 -11.88
C ASP A 37 7.32 -11.15 -10.57
N LEU A 38 6.72 -10.47 -9.58
CA LEU A 38 6.24 -11.13 -8.37
C LEU A 38 5.20 -12.23 -8.67
N ALA A 39 4.19 -11.91 -9.48
CA ALA A 39 3.17 -12.88 -9.87
C ALA A 39 3.75 -14.06 -10.68
N LEU A 40 4.70 -13.78 -11.58
CA LEU A 40 5.44 -14.80 -12.33
C LEU A 40 6.20 -15.74 -11.39
N ARG A 41 7.00 -15.19 -10.47
CA ARG A 41 7.76 -15.98 -9.48
C ARG A 41 6.85 -16.82 -8.62
N ALA A 42 5.75 -16.25 -8.13
CA ALA A 42 4.76 -16.94 -7.33
C ALA A 42 4.15 -18.15 -8.07
N ARG A 43 3.74 -17.98 -9.34
CA ARG A 43 3.19 -19.07 -10.16
C ARG A 43 4.18 -20.21 -10.40
N HIS A 44 5.45 -19.88 -10.62
CA HIS A 44 6.46 -20.85 -11.00
C HIS A 44 7.35 -21.31 -9.83
N ARG A 45 7.07 -20.89 -8.59
CA ARG A 45 7.91 -21.19 -7.41
C ARG A 45 8.15 -22.69 -7.21
N ASP A 46 7.12 -23.51 -7.41
CA ASP A 46 7.22 -24.97 -7.18
C ASP A 46 8.09 -25.63 -8.25
N GLN A 47 8.01 -25.14 -9.49
CA GLN A 47 8.85 -25.61 -10.60
C GLN A 47 10.31 -25.18 -10.38
N VAL A 48 10.57 -23.90 -10.14
CA VAL A 48 11.93 -23.35 -10.07
C VAL A 48 12.64 -23.73 -8.76
N LEU A 49 11.99 -23.51 -7.62
CA LEU A 49 12.59 -23.71 -6.30
C LEU A 49 12.41 -25.14 -5.78
N GLY A 50 11.34 -25.82 -6.18
CA GLY A 50 11.03 -27.19 -5.77
C GLY A 50 11.63 -28.24 -6.70
N GLN A 51 11.19 -28.28 -7.96
CA GLN A 51 11.58 -29.31 -8.93
C GLN A 51 13.01 -29.11 -9.46
N TRP A 52 13.33 -27.90 -9.94
CA TRP A 52 14.65 -27.58 -10.49
C TRP A 52 15.69 -27.28 -9.41
N ARG A 53 15.25 -27.07 -8.16
CA ARG A 53 16.11 -26.82 -6.98
C ARG A 53 17.09 -25.66 -7.22
N MET A 54 16.68 -24.63 -7.94
CA MET A 54 17.51 -23.46 -8.24
C MET A 54 17.65 -22.56 -7.00
N ARG A 55 18.41 -23.03 -6.01
CA ARG A 55 18.63 -22.43 -4.70
C ARG A 55 20.12 -22.28 -4.40
N PRO A 56 20.85 -21.37 -5.05
CA PRO A 56 22.25 -21.13 -4.72
C PRO A 56 22.36 -20.70 -3.25
N GLY A 57 23.15 -21.40 -2.44
CA GLY A 57 23.41 -21.04 -1.04
C GLY A 57 22.56 -21.73 0.05
N GLY A 58 21.67 -22.68 -0.30
CA GLY A 58 21.19 -23.75 0.59
C GLY A 58 20.33 -23.40 1.83
N GLY A 59 20.09 -22.12 2.16
CA GLY A 59 19.50 -21.74 3.45
C GLY A 59 18.11 -21.10 3.46
N ARG A 60 17.50 -20.79 2.29
CA ARG A 60 16.19 -20.10 2.22
C ARG A 60 15.02 -21.07 1.97
N GLY A 61 13.83 -20.69 2.45
CA GLY A 61 12.56 -21.40 2.21
C GLY A 61 12.14 -21.44 0.74
N ARG A 62 10.96 -21.99 0.43
CA ARG A 62 10.29 -21.99 -0.89
C ARG A 62 9.46 -20.74 -1.15
N GLY A 63 9.43 -19.82 -0.19
CA GLY A 63 8.65 -18.61 -0.31
C GLY A 63 9.22 -17.60 -1.28
N ILE A 64 8.36 -16.65 -1.62
CA ILE A 64 8.70 -15.45 -2.38
C ILE A 64 8.49 -14.26 -1.47
N VAL A 65 9.52 -13.42 -1.37
CA VAL A 65 9.50 -12.23 -0.51
C VAL A 65 9.56 -10.99 -1.38
N ALA A 66 8.55 -10.13 -1.26
CA ALA A 66 8.49 -8.86 -1.97
C ALA A 66 8.42 -7.68 -1.00
N LEU A 67 8.95 -6.54 -1.43
CA LEU A 67 8.83 -5.26 -0.73
C LEU A 67 8.17 -4.24 -1.64
N PHE A 68 7.12 -3.60 -1.15
CA PHE A 68 6.43 -2.48 -1.79
C PHE A 68 6.77 -1.20 -1.04
N ALA A 69 7.50 -0.28 -1.69
CA ALA A 69 8.01 0.91 -1.06
C ALA A 69 7.50 2.19 -1.75
N GLY A 70 6.93 3.12 -0.99
CA GLY A 70 6.42 4.39 -1.53
C GLY A 70 5.55 5.13 -0.51
N GLU A 71 5.15 6.35 -0.81
CA GLU A 71 4.34 7.17 0.12
C GLU A 71 2.99 6.51 0.45
N SER A 72 2.38 6.87 1.58
CA SER A 72 1.03 6.42 1.92
C SER A 72 0.03 6.85 0.84
N GLY A 73 -0.92 5.98 0.51
CA GLY A 73 -1.91 6.23 -0.53
C GLY A 73 -1.44 6.04 -1.97
N THR A 74 -0.24 5.51 -2.23
CA THR A 74 0.25 5.20 -3.59
C THR A 74 -0.22 3.85 -4.17
N GLY A 75 -1.04 3.10 -3.41
CA GLY A 75 -1.67 1.86 -3.90
C GLY A 75 -0.96 0.55 -3.53
N LYS A 76 0.00 0.56 -2.59
CA LYS A 76 0.73 -0.65 -2.15
C LYS A 76 -0.19 -1.83 -1.75
N THR A 77 -1.13 -1.60 -0.85
CA THR A 77 -2.08 -2.61 -0.36
C THR A 77 -2.98 -3.11 -1.48
N MET A 78 -3.48 -2.20 -2.34
CA MET A 78 -4.32 -2.55 -3.49
C MET A 78 -3.54 -3.41 -4.51
N SER A 79 -2.27 -3.11 -4.74
CA SER A 79 -1.41 -3.94 -5.60
C SER A 79 -1.17 -5.34 -5.05
N ALA A 80 -1.05 -5.48 -3.72
CA ALA A 80 -0.95 -6.81 -3.10
C ALA A 80 -2.24 -7.61 -3.29
N GLU A 81 -3.39 -6.95 -3.19
CA GLU A 81 -4.71 -7.54 -3.47
C GLU A 81 -4.83 -7.99 -4.92
N VAL A 82 -4.40 -7.18 -5.88
CA VAL A 82 -4.38 -7.55 -7.31
C VAL A 82 -3.48 -8.75 -7.58
N VAL A 83 -2.30 -8.80 -6.96
CA VAL A 83 -1.41 -9.97 -7.08
C VAL A 83 -2.05 -11.21 -6.46
N ALA A 84 -2.71 -11.10 -5.32
CA ALA A 84 -3.44 -12.21 -4.70
C ALA A 84 -4.58 -12.71 -5.60
N ALA A 85 -5.36 -11.78 -6.19
CA ALA A 85 -6.42 -12.08 -7.14
C ALA A 85 -5.90 -12.84 -8.36
N ASP A 86 -4.80 -12.36 -8.96
CA ASP A 86 -4.15 -12.96 -10.13
C ASP A 86 -3.62 -14.38 -9.87
N LEU A 87 -3.31 -14.68 -8.61
CA LEU A 87 -2.85 -16.00 -8.16
C LEU A 87 -4.01 -16.90 -7.68
N GLY A 88 -5.24 -16.40 -7.62
CA GLY A 88 -6.39 -17.12 -7.05
C GLY A 88 -6.22 -17.41 -5.55
N MET A 89 -5.55 -16.53 -4.82
CA MET A 89 -5.24 -16.66 -3.40
C MET A 89 -5.97 -15.60 -2.57
N GLU A 90 -6.24 -15.91 -1.31
CA GLU A 90 -6.71 -14.92 -0.33
C GLU A 90 -5.57 -13.97 0.06
N LEU A 91 -5.91 -12.74 0.44
CA LEU A 91 -4.95 -11.79 1.01
C LEU A 91 -5.19 -11.67 2.52
N TYR A 92 -4.14 -11.84 3.33
CA TYR A 92 -4.17 -11.55 4.76
C TYR A 92 -3.29 -10.35 5.05
N VAL A 93 -3.86 -9.31 5.63
CA VAL A 93 -3.15 -8.08 5.99
C VAL A 93 -2.86 -8.06 7.48
N VAL A 94 -1.58 -8.01 7.81
CA VAL A 94 -1.02 -7.87 9.15
C VAL A 94 -0.52 -6.45 9.30
N ASP A 95 -1.13 -5.69 10.21
CA ASP A 95 -0.66 -4.37 10.60
C ASP A 95 0.45 -4.54 11.64
N LEU A 96 1.70 -4.32 11.23
CA LEU A 96 2.85 -4.52 12.11
C LEU A 96 2.92 -3.50 13.26
N SER A 97 2.48 -2.26 13.03
CA SER A 97 2.38 -1.25 14.09
C SER A 97 1.50 -1.75 15.24
N SER A 98 0.36 -2.36 14.90
CA SER A 98 -0.55 -2.93 15.90
C SER A 98 0.02 -4.15 16.66
N VAL A 99 0.94 -4.89 16.05
CA VAL A 99 1.58 -6.08 16.63
C VAL A 99 2.70 -5.69 17.59
N VAL A 100 3.46 -4.64 17.26
CA VAL A 100 4.56 -4.11 18.09
C VAL A 100 4.03 -3.32 19.29
N ASP A 101 3.04 -2.43 19.08
CA ASP A 101 2.58 -1.50 20.12
C ASP A 101 1.83 -2.16 21.28
N LYS A 102 1.11 -3.26 21.03
CA LYS A 102 0.24 -3.86 22.05
C LYS A 102 0.99 -4.67 23.09
N TYR A 103 2.20 -5.18 22.81
CA TYR A 103 2.91 -6.11 23.70
C TYR A 103 4.44 -6.09 23.51
N VAL A 104 5.13 -5.12 24.10
CA VAL A 104 6.61 -5.14 24.21
C VAL A 104 7.04 -6.43 24.93
N GLY A 105 7.66 -7.36 24.20
CA GLY A 105 8.11 -8.67 24.70
C GLY A 105 7.29 -9.89 24.24
N GLU A 106 6.16 -9.70 23.53
CA GLU A 106 5.40 -10.80 22.89
C GLU A 106 5.36 -10.75 21.35
N THR A 107 5.99 -9.73 20.74
CA THR A 107 6.07 -9.52 19.29
C THR A 107 6.51 -10.78 18.53
N GLU A 108 7.59 -11.43 18.98
CA GLU A 108 8.12 -12.64 18.35
C GLU A 108 7.11 -13.80 18.36
N LYS A 109 6.40 -14.00 19.47
CA LYS A 109 5.37 -15.07 19.60
C LYS A 109 4.18 -14.79 18.69
N ASN A 110 3.77 -13.53 18.58
CA ASN A 110 2.66 -13.14 17.71
C ASN A 110 3.04 -13.30 16.22
N LEU A 111 4.24 -12.87 15.84
CA LEU A 111 4.78 -13.11 14.50
C LEU A 111 4.89 -14.61 14.22
N GLU A 112 5.41 -15.41 15.16
CA GLU A 112 5.49 -16.86 15.02
C GLU A 112 4.12 -17.48 14.76
N ARG A 113 3.10 -17.12 15.55
CA ARG A 113 1.72 -17.57 15.37
C ARG A 113 1.19 -17.21 13.98
N ILE A 114 1.37 -15.95 13.55
CA ILE A 114 0.95 -15.49 12.22
C ILE A 114 1.57 -16.38 11.13
N PHE A 115 2.89 -16.63 11.17
CA PHE A 115 3.54 -17.46 10.16
C PHE A 115 3.12 -18.93 10.21
N VAL A 116 2.92 -19.49 11.40
CA VAL A 116 2.43 -20.87 11.55
C VAL A 116 1.03 -21.00 10.97
N GLU A 117 0.10 -20.14 11.37
CA GLU A 117 -1.27 -20.17 10.88
C GLU A 117 -1.35 -19.85 9.37
N ALA A 118 -0.52 -18.91 8.89
CA ALA A 118 -0.40 -18.59 7.46
C ALA A 118 0.16 -19.75 6.64
N SER A 119 1.01 -20.61 7.21
CA SER A 119 1.56 -21.78 6.49
C SER A 119 0.51 -22.86 6.22
N GLU A 120 -0.59 -22.86 6.96
CA GLU A 120 -1.70 -23.81 6.80
C GLU A 120 -2.74 -23.34 5.76
N VAL A 121 -2.64 -22.08 5.30
CA VAL A 121 -3.53 -21.48 4.31
C VAL A 121 -2.78 -21.14 3.04
N ASN A 122 -3.40 -21.35 1.88
CA ASN A 122 -2.81 -20.95 0.60
C ASN A 122 -3.14 -19.47 0.32
N ALA A 123 -2.35 -18.57 0.91
CA ALA A 123 -2.62 -17.14 0.88
C ALA A 123 -1.37 -16.29 0.65
N VAL A 124 -1.59 -15.03 0.24
CA VAL A 124 -0.59 -13.96 0.26
C VAL A 124 -0.66 -13.27 1.61
N LEU A 125 0.48 -13.14 2.28
CA LEU A 125 0.60 -12.45 3.56
C LEU A 125 1.20 -11.07 3.34
N LEU A 126 0.43 -10.01 3.61
CA LEU A 126 0.85 -8.63 3.53
C LEU A 126 1.16 -8.11 4.93
N PHE A 127 2.42 -7.73 5.16
CA PHE A 127 2.85 -7.00 6.33
C PHE A 127 2.84 -5.50 6.01
N ASP A 128 1.84 -4.79 6.51
CA ASP A 128 1.72 -3.34 6.31
C ASP A 128 2.56 -2.58 7.35
N GLU A 129 3.06 -1.40 6.96
CA GLU A 129 3.86 -0.51 7.82
C GLU A 129 5.09 -1.19 8.42
N ALA A 130 5.85 -1.92 7.61
CA ALA A 130 7.02 -2.63 8.10
C ALA A 130 8.13 -1.71 8.63
N ASP A 131 8.10 -0.41 8.31
CA ASP A 131 8.94 0.59 8.97
C ASP A 131 8.71 0.73 10.49
N ALA A 132 7.57 0.27 11.03
CA ALA A 132 7.38 0.17 12.48
C ALA A 132 8.38 -0.81 13.12
N VAL A 133 8.72 -1.89 12.41
CA VAL A 133 9.70 -2.89 12.85
C VAL A 133 11.11 -2.49 12.38
N PHE A 134 11.23 -1.98 11.15
CA PHE A 134 12.50 -1.57 10.51
C PHE A 134 12.94 -0.14 10.83
N GLY A 135 12.35 0.50 11.85
CA GLY A 135 12.66 1.87 12.26
C GLY A 135 14.17 2.10 12.25
N LYS A 136 14.59 3.30 11.80
CA LYS A 136 16.00 3.68 11.53
C LYS A 136 16.91 2.85 12.44
N ARG A 137 17.83 2.09 11.85
CA ARG A 137 18.99 1.60 12.59
C ARG A 137 19.77 2.82 13.07
N SER A 138 19.30 3.47 14.13
CA SER A 138 19.98 4.55 14.81
C SER A 138 21.35 3.99 15.13
N GLN A 139 22.41 4.76 14.84
CA GLN A 139 23.67 4.50 15.51
C GLN A 139 23.37 4.46 17.00
N VAL A 140 23.56 3.28 17.60
CA VAL A 140 23.14 2.92 18.96
C VAL A 140 23.44 4.08 19.91
N LYS A 141 22.38 4.76 20.39
CA LYS A 141 22.49 5.72 21.49
C LYS A 141 21.73 5.24 22.73
N ASP A 142 20.67 4.44 22.57
CA ASP A 142 19.86 3.95 23.68
C ASP A 142 19.57 2.44 23.65
N ALA A 143 19.13 1.90 24.79
CA ALA A 143 18.74 0.49 24.93
C ALA A 143 17.53 0.10 24.05
N GLN A 144 16.66 1.07 23.74
CA GLN A 144 15.48 0.89 22.90
C GLN A 144 15.83 0.62 21.43
N ASP A 145 16.93 1.21 20.92
CA ASP A 145 17.44 0.96 19.55
C ASP A 145 17.95 -0.48 19.37
N ARG A 146 18.42 -1.12 20.45
CA ARG A 146 18.88 -2.52 20.40
C ARG A 146 17.72 -3.51 20.23
N HIS A 147 16.56 -3.23 20.83
CA HIS A 147 15.38 -4.10 20.70
C HIS A 147 14.76 -4.06 19.29
N ALA A 148 14.65 -2.87 18.68
CA ALA A 148 14.16 -2.73 17.31
C ALA A 148 14.99 -3.51 16.27
N ASN A 149 16.32 -3.55 16.45
CA ASN A 149 17.22 -4.32 15.58
C ASN A 149 17.01 -5.84 15.68
N VAL A 150 16.67 -6.35 16.86
CA VAL A 150 16.40 -7.79 17.08
C VAL A 150 15.07 -8.18 16.44
N GLU A 151 14.02 -7.37 16.63
CA GLU A 151 12.69 -7.64 16.04
C GLU A 151 12.74 -7.59 14.50
N SER A 152 13.47 -6.63 13.92
CA SER A 152 13.77 -6.57 12.49
C SER A 152 14.45 -7.84 11.96
N ALA A 153 15.48 -8.31 12.67
CA ALA A 153 16.22 -9.51 12.28
C ALA A 153 15.33 -10.76 12.38
N TYR A 154 14.49 -10.84 13.41
CA TYR A 154 13.54 -11.92 13.61
C TYR A 154 12.48 -11.96 12.50
N LEU A 155 11.82 -10.83 12.22
CA LEU A 155 10.83 -10.74 11.14
C LEU A 155 11.43 -11.18 9.81
N LEU A 156 12.62 -10.67 9.47
CA LEU A 156 13.35 -11.03 8.26
C LEU A 156 13.63 -12.55 8.19
N GLN A 157 14.12 -13.14 9.28
CA GLN A 157 14.40 -14.58 9.33
C GLN A 157 13.12 -15.41 9.15
N ARG A 158 12.01 -14.98 9.75
CA ARG A 158 10.71 -15.65 9.61
C ARG A 158 10.14 -15.51 8.20
N VAL A 159 10.27 -14.35 7.58
CA VAL A 159 9.89 -14.11 6.19
C VAL A 159 10.74 -14.98 5.24
N GLU A 160 12.05 -15.12 5.46
CA GLU A 160 12.92 -15.96 4.62
C GLU A 160 12.67 -17.48 4.77
N SER A 161 12.15 -17.90 5.92
CA SER A 161 11.81 -19.31 6.20
C SER A 161 10.35 -19.64 5.88
N PHE A 162 9.53 -18.64 5.59
CA PHE A 162 8.15 -18.85 5.16
C PHE A 162 8.12 -19.45 3.75
N ASP A 163 7.40 -20.56 3.57
CA ASP A 163 7.28 -21.23 2.28
C ASP A 163 6.18 -20.63 1.37
N GLY A 164 5.47 -19.60 1.85
CA GLY A 164 4.41 -18.89 1.13
C GLY A 164 4.86 -17.58 0.46
N ILE A 165 3.89 -16.70 0.16
CA ILE A 165 4.17 -15.40 -0.44
C ILE A 165 4.04 -14.34 0.65
N ALA A 166 5.14 -13.65 0.93
CA ALA A 166 5.19 -12.54 1.88
C ALA A 166 5.45 -11.23 1.14
N VAL A 167 4.58 -10.24 1.36
CA VAL A 167 4.73 -8.88 0.84
C VAL A 167 4.88 -7.96 2.04
N LEU A 168 5.93 -7.15 2.06
CA LEU A 168 6.12 -6.11 3.07
C LEU A 168 5.84 -4.75 2.44
N THR A 169 5.13 -3.86 3.13
CA THR A 169 5.01 -2.45 2.70
C THR A 169 5.89 -1.56 3.56
N THR A 170 6.37 -0.47 2.98
CA THR A 170 6.99 0.61 3.77
C THR A 170 6.79 1.96 3.13
N ASN A 171 6.74 3.00 3.96
CA ASN A 171 6.79 4.38 3.50
C ASN A 171 8.23 4.93 3.39
N LEU A 172 9.23 4.21 3.92
CA LEU A 172 10.59 4.73 4.14
C LEU A 172 11.66 3.90 3.40
N ARG A 173 11.64 3.93 2.05
CA ARG A 173 12.61 3.17 1.22
C ARG A 173 14.07 3.42 1.61
N ALA A 174 14.41 4.66 1.93
CA ALA A 174 15.78 5.08 2.26
C ALA A 174 16.30 4.50 3.59
N ASN A 175 15.42 4.01 4.47
CA ASN A 175 15.83 3.45 5.75
C ASN A 175 16.18 1.96 5.67
N LEU A 176 15.92 1.31 4.54
CA LEU A 176 16.23 -0.10 4.35
C LEU A 176 17.69 -0.28 3.97
N ASP A 177 18.39 -1.15 4.70
CA ASP A 177 19.80 -1.43 4.43
C ASP A 177 19.98 -2.36 3.21
N GLU A 178 21.20 -2.38 2.71
CA GLU A 178 21.57 -3.21 1.56
C GLU A 178 21.47 -4.71 1.89
N ALA A 179 21.75 -5.09 3.14
CA ALA A 179 21.71 -6.49 3.57
C ALA A 179 20.28 -7.06 3.56
N PHE A 180 19.27 -6.26 3.94
CA PHE A 180 17.86 -6.62 3.80
C PHE A 180 17.45 -6.69 2.33
N THR A 181 17.85 -5.69 1.53
CA THR A 181 17.47 -5.63 0.12
C THR A 181 17.95 -6.88 -0.66
N ARG A 182 19.13 -7.42 -0.34
CA ARG A 182 19.68 -8.66 -0.95
C ARG A 182 18.91 -9.95 -0.61
N ARG A 183 17.96 -9.89 0.32
CA ARG A 183 17.13 -11.02 0.76
C ARG A 183 15.74 -11.02 0.13
N LEU A 184 15.37 -9.94 -0.54
CA LEU A 184 14.10 -9.78 -1.23
C LEU A 184 14.21 -10.33 -2.65
N ASP A 185 13.18 -11.04 -3.11
CA ASP A 185 13.08 -11.51 -4.49
C ASP A 185 12.64 -10.39 -5.43
N VAL A 186 11.77 -9.51 -4.95
CA VAL A 186 11.19 -8.39 -5.71
C VAL A 186 11.13 -7.13 -4.84
N VAL A 187 11.58 -6.01 -5.41
CA VAL A 187 11.36 -4.68 -4.83
C VAL A 187 10.55 -3.86 -5.82
N ALA A 188 9.34 -3.45 -5.42
CA ALA A 188 8.46 -2.61 -6.21
C ALA A 188 8.39 -1.21 -5.62
N GLU A 189 8.69 -0.20 -6.45
CA GLU A 189 8.68 1.20 -6.04
C GLU A 189 7.40 1.89 -6.50
N PHE A 190 6.75 2.59 -5.57
CA PHE A 190 5.47 3.26 -5.74
C PHE A 190 5.68 4.77 -5.60
N PRO A 191 6.12 5.46 -6.67
CA PRO A 191 6.26 6.90 -6.64
C PRO A 191 4.89 7.59 -6.56
N VAL A 192 4.89 8.86 -6.17
CA VAL A 192 3.72 9.73 -6.32
C VAL A 192 3.36 9.78 -7.82
N PRO A 193 2.06 9.64 -8.17
CA PRO A 193 1.65 9.58 -9.56
C PRO A 193 1.96 10.89 -10.30
N ASP A 194 2.38 10.79 -11.56
CA ASP A 194 2.54 11.94 -12.46
C ASP A 194 1.18 12.53 -12.89
N ALA A 195 1.18 13.66 -13.58
CA ALA A 195 -0.05 14.34 -13.98
C ALA A 195 -0.97 13.47 -14.87
N GLN A 196 -0.41 12.66 -15.77
CA GLN A 196 -1.21 11.76 -16.62
C GLN A 196 -1.84 10.64 -15.79
N GLN A 197 -1.11 10.09 -14.84
CA GLN A 197 -1.60 9.08 -13.89
C GLN A 197 -2.65 9.67 -12.95
N ARG A 198 -2.45 10.90 -12.45
CA ARG A 198 -3.45 11.60 -11.63
C ARG A 198 -4.74 11.85 -12.40
N LEU A 199 -4.66 12.22 -13.67
CA LEU A 199 -5.85 12.37 -14.52
C LEU A 199 -6.62 11.04 -14.65
N ALA A 200 -5.91 9.93 -14.91
CA ALA A 200 -6.53 8.61 -14.98
C ALA A 200 -7.16 8.20 -13.63
N LEU A 201 -6.50 8.52 -12.52
CA LEU A 201 -7.02 8.28 -11.17
C LEU A 201 -8.29 9.11 -10.89
N TRP A 202 -8.32 10.38 -11.30
CA TRP A 202 -9.51 11.24 -11.17
C TRP A 202 -10.71 10.68 -11.93
N GLU A 203 -10.52 10.36 -13.20
CA GLU A 203 -11.57 9.76 -14.05
C GLU A 203 -12.13 8.49 -13.41
N ARG A 204 -11.23 7.64 -12.92
CA ARG A 204 -11.59 6.37 -12.30
C ARG A 204 -12.31 6.54 -10.96
N CYS A 205 -11.85 7.45 -10.11
CA CYS A 205 -12.45 7.67 -8.79
C CYS A 205 -13.82 8.34 -8.87
N LEU A 206 -14.04 9.20 -9.86
CA LEU A 206 -15.34 9.83 -10.10
C LEU A 206 -16.33 8.88 -10.77
N GLY A 207 -15.85 7.87 -11.49
CA GLY A 207 -16.70 6.94 -12.22
C GLY A 207 -17.52 7.63 -13.32
N THR A 208 -18.46 6.92 -13.91
CA THR A 208 -19.27 7.41 -15.03
C THR A 208 -20.67 7.89 -14.62
N GLU A 209 -21.10 7.59 -13.40
CA GLU A 209 -22.47 7.84 -12.93
C GLU A 209 -22.66 9.23 -12.32
N ILE A 210 -21.61 9.85 -11.80
CA ILE A 210 -21.70 11.18 -11.21
C ILE A 210 -22.02 12.21 -12.31
N PRO A 211 -23.05 13.07 -12.14
CA PRO A 211 -23.30 14.15 -13.09
C PRO A 211 -22.13 15.14 -13.10
N ARG A 212 -21.60 15.45 -14.28
CA ARG A 212 -20.44 16.34 -14.48
C ARG A 212 -20.88 17.61 -15.19
N ALA A 213 -20.48 18.77 -14.67
CA ALA A 213 -20.72 20.04 -15.33
C ALA A 213 -19.80 20.19 -16.57
N PRO A 214 -20.18 20.98 -17.59
CA PRO A 214 -19.36 21.19 -18.79
C PRO A 214 -18.00 21.84 -18.51
N ASP A 215 -17.88 22.55 -17.40
CA ASP A 215 -16.68 23.25 -16.96
C ASP A 215 -15.82 22.43 -15.98
N LEU A 216 -16.12 21.14 -15.78
CA LEU A 216 -15.29 20.24 -14.99
C LEU A 216 -13.95 19.95 -15.70
N ASP A 217 -12.87 20.46 -15.14
CA ASP A 217 -11.51 20.33 -15.68
C ASP A 217 -10.62 19.49 -14.75
N LEU A 218 -10.68 18.19 -14.98
CA LEU A 218 -9.84 17.21 -14.28
C LEU A 218 -8.36 17.34 -14.64
N ARG A 219 -8.04 17.83 -15.85
CA ARG A 219 -6.65 17.96 -16.31
C ARG A 219 -5.95 19.07 -15.53
N THR A 220 -6.59 20.23 -15.37
CA THR A 220 -6.05 21.30 -14.53
C THR A 220 -5.83 20.83 -13.09
N CYS A 221 -6.76 20.05 -12.53
CA CYS A 221 -6.59 19.50 -11.18
C CYS A 221 -5.42 18.49 -11.11
N ALA A 222 -5.28 17.64 -12.12
CA ALA A 222 -4.19 16.69 -12.22
C ALA A 222 -2.83 17.38 -12.40
N ASP A 223 -2.76 18.47 -13.16
CA ASP A 223 -1.50 19.20 -13.39
C ASP A 223 -1.06 20.01 -12.16
N ARG A 224 -2.00 20.65 -11.46
CA ARG A 224 -1.70 21.59 -10.36
C ARG A 224 -1.51 20.94 -9.00
N PHE A 225 -2.20 19.84 -8.71
CA PHE A 225 -2.21 19.27 -7.36
C PHE A 225 -1.47 17.94 -7.31
N GLU A 226 -0.33 17.92 -6.61
CA GLU A 226 0.48 16.71 -6.40
C GLU A 226 -0.13 15.83 -5.31
N LEU A 227 -1.14 15.05 -5.68
CA LEU A 227 -1.88 14.16 -4.81
C LEU A 227 -1.51 12.69 -5.05
N THR A 228 -1.51 11.88 -3.99
CA THR A 228 -1.45 10.42 -4.11
C THR A 228 -2.81 9.85 -4.52
N GLY A 229 -2.86 8.61 -5.01
CA GLY A 229 -4.13 7.98 -5.40
C GLY A 229 -5.14 7.89 -4.25
N GLY A 230 -4.67 7.66 -3.03
CA GLY A 230 -5.51 7.68 -1.82
C GLY A 230 -6.12 9.06 -1.55
N SER A 231 -5.34 10.13 -1.69
CA SER A 231 -5.86 11.49 -1.54
C SER A 231 -6.81 11.88 -2.68
N ILE A 232 -6.52 11.49 -3.93
CA ILE A 232 -7.44 11.70 -5.06
C ILE A 232 -8.79 11.01 -4.79
N ARG A 233 -8.78 9.76 -4.32
CA ARG A 233 -10.01 9.06 -3.95
C ARG A 233 -10.79 9.79 -2.85
N ALA A 234 -10.09 10.26 -1.81
CA ALA A 234 -10.72 11.02 -0.72
C ALA A 234 -11.36 12.33 -1.21
N CYS A 235 -10.66 13.06 -2.08
CA CYS A 235 -11.17 14.28 -2.70
C CYS A 235 -12.38 13.99 -3.60
N ALA A 236 -12.30 12.96 -4.45
CA ALA A 236 -13.40 12.57 -5.35
C ALA A 236 -14.67 12.22 -4.57
N VAL A 237 -14.55 11.44 -3.49
CA VAL A 237 -15.68 11.11 -2.60
C VAL A 237 -16.24 12.36 -1.92
N THR A 238 -15.37 13.24 -1.42
CA THR A 238 -15.80 14.50 -0.79
C THR A 238 -16.55 15.40 -1.78
N ALA A 239 -16.03 15.53 -3.00
CA ALA A 239 -16.66 16.29 -4.07
C ALA A 239 -18.02 15.70 -4.48
N ALA A 240 -18.13 14.36 -4.52
CA ALA A 240 -19.40 13.68 -4.78
C ALA A 240 -20.46 13.99 -3.72
N TYR A 241 -20.10 14.00 -2.43
CA TYR A 241 -21.03 14.41 -1.37
C TYR A 241 -21.47 15.88 -1.51
N GLN A 242 -20.55 16.77 -1.89
CA GLN A 242 -20.88 18.19 -2.12
C GLN A 242 -21.80 18.38 -3.35
N ALA A 243 -21.57 17.63 -4.42
CA ALA A 243 -22.45 17.63 -5.59
C ALA A 243 -23.85 17.13 -5.23
N ALA A 244 -23.94 16.02 -4.48
CA ALA A 244 -25.21 15.46 -3.99
C ALA A 244 -25.98 16.46 -3.11
N GLU A 245 -25.31 17.10 -2.14
CA GLU A 245 -25.94 18.09 -1.24
C GLU A 245 -26.46 19.32 -2.01
N SER A 246 -25.68 19.82 -2.96
CA SER A 246 -26.07 21.00 -3.75
C SER A 246 -27.11 20.71 -4.83
N GLY A 247 -27.35 19.44 -5.17
CA GLY A 247 -28.21 19.02 -6.28
C GLY A 247 -27.71 19.47 -7.66
N ARG A 248 -26.46 19.94 -7.76
CA ARG A 248 -25.85 20.41 -9.01
C ARG A 248 -24.83 19.39 -9.54
N PRO A 249 -24.63 19.32 -10.87
CA PRO A 249 -23.53 18.54 -11.44
C PRO A 249 -22.18 18.99 -10.89
N LEU A 250 -21.25 18.05 -10.72
CA LEU A 250 -19.91 18.31 -10.21
C LEU A 250 -19.17 19.26 -11.15
N ASP A 251 -18.82 20.44 -10.63
CA ASP A 251 -18.01 21.45 -11.32
C ASP A 251 -16.56 21.49 -10.79
N THR A 252 -15.68 22.23 -11.48
CA THR A 252 -14.27 22.37 -11.05
C THR A 252 -14.15 23.04 -9.69
N GLU A 253 -15.05 23.94 -9.32
CA GLU A 253 -14.99 24.68 -8.06
C GLU A 253 -15.23 23.75 -6.86
N GLN A 254 -16.24 22.89 -6.95
CA GLN A 254 -16.51 21.85 -5.95
C GLN A 254 -15.32 20.89 -5.82
N LEU A 255 -14.75 20.46 -6.96
CA LEU A 255 -13.59 19.57 -6.96
C LEU A 255 -12.38 20.21 -6.27
N VAL A 256 -12.06 21.46 -6.61
CA VAL A 256 -10.96 22.21 -5.97
C VAL A 256 -11.25 22.47 -4.49
N GLY A 257 -12.51 22.72 -4.13
CA GLY A 257 -12.94 22.83 -2.73
C GLY A 257 -12.66 21.55 -1.93
N ALA A 258 -12.91 20.38 -2.52
CA ALA A 258 -12.57 19.09 -1.92
C ALA A 258 -11.04 18.89 -1.79
N VAL A 259 -10.27 19.27 -2.81
CA VAL A 259 -8.79 19.24 -2.74
C VAL A 259 -8.26 20.14 -1.62
N LEU A 260 -8.82 21.35 -1.48
CA LEU A 260 -8.45 22.29 -0.42
C LEU A 260 -8.74 21.72 0.98
N ALA A 261 -9.88 21.05 1.14
CA ALA A 261 -10.23 20.39 2.40
C ALA A 261 -9.24 19.27 2.73
N GLU A 262 -8.87 18.45 1.75
CA GLU A 262 -7.89 17.37 1.94
C GLU A 262 -6.49 17.92 2.25
N TYR A 263 -6.04 18.98 1.56
CA TYR A 263 -4.77 19.66 1.88
C TYR A 263 -4.72 20.13 3.33
N ARG A 264 -5.79 20.78 3.81
CA ARG A 264 -5.90 21.25 5.20
C ARG A 264 -5.88 20.10 6.19
N LYS A 265 -6.59 19.01 5.89
CA LYS A 265 -6.63 17.80 6.73
C LYS A 265 -5.25 17.14 6.82
N LEU A 266 -4.47 17.15 5.73
CA LEU A 266 -3.10 16.64 5.69
C LEU A 266 -2.05 17.63 6.24
N GLY A 267 -2.46 18.82 6.70
CA GLY A 267 -1.54 19.86 7.17
C GLY A 267 -0.63 20.44 6.07
N ARG A 268 -1.00 20.28 4.79
CA ARG A 268 -0.25 20.85 3.66
C ARG A 268 -0.48 22.36 3.56
N LEU A 269 0.56 23.08 3.14
CA LEU A 269 0.45 24.50 2.85
C LEU A 269 -0.48 24.71 1.65
N VAL A 270 -1.33 25.74 1.75
CA VAL A 270 -2.22 26.14 0.67
C VAL A 270 -1.59 27.35 -0.01
N LEU A 271 -1.00 27.13 -1.18
CA LEU A 271 -0.30 28.19 -1.91
C LEU A 271 -1.25 28.93 -2.85
N GLU A 272 -1.13 30.25 -2.89
CA GLU A 272 -1.90 31.09 -3.81
C GLU A 272 -1.57 30.77 -5.28
N SER A 273 -0.34 30.34 -5.56
CA SER A 273 0.07 29.88 -6.90
C SER A 273 -0.70 28.64 -7.37
N GLU A 274 -1.17 27.79 -6.46
CA GLU A 274 -1.90 26.57 -6.78
C GLU A 274 -3.42 26.84 -6.86
N PHE A 275 -3.96 27.51 -5.85
CA PHE A 275 -5.41 27.67 -5.66
C PHE A 275 -5.97 29.05 -6.05
N GLY A 276 -5.14 30.03 -6.44
CA GLY A 276 -5.47 31.45 -6.54
C GLY A 276 -6.89 31.81 -7.00
N PRO A 277 -7.32 31.41 -8.21
CA PRO A 277 -8.65 31.75 -8.74
C PRO A 277 -9.83 31.22 -7.90
N TRP A 278 -9.61 30.15 -7.12
CA TRP A 278 -10.62 29.46 -6.30
C TRP A 278 -10.61 29.90 -4.84
N LEU A 279 -9.48 30.38 -4.30
CA LEU A 279 -9.40 30.89 -2.91
C LEU A 279 -10.25 32.15 -2.71
N GLU A 280 -10.24 33.07 -3.67
CA GLU A 280 -11.00 34.31 -3.58
C GLU A 280 -12.52 34.06 -3.55
N ARG A 281 -12.99 33.04 -4.28
CA ARG A 281 -14.42 32.68 -4.33
C ARG A 281 -14.86 31.91 -3.10
N THR A 282 -14.02 31.01 -2.58
CA THR A 282 -14.28 30.28 -1.33
C THR A 282 -14.38 31.23 -0.13
N ARG A 283 -13.64 32.36 -0.13
CA ARG A 283 -13.74 33.42 0.88
C ARG A 283 -15.06 34.20 0.81
N ARG A 284 -15.67 34.34 -0.38
CA ARG A 284 -16.95 35.04 -0.59
C ARG A 284 -18.18 34.22 -0.23
N GLN A 285 -18.11 32.89 -0.24
CA GLN A 285 -19.22 32.02 0.16
C GLN A 285 -19.36 31.82 1.68
N ARG A 286 -18.37 32.26 2.47
CA ARG A 286 -18.35 32.15 3.95
C ARG A 286 -18.63 33.47 4.67
N GLY A 287 -18.82 34.57 3.95
CA GLY A 287 -19.22 35.88 4.49
C GLY A 287 -20.65 36.19 4.09
#